data_AF-A0A837D915-F1
#
_entry.id   AF-A0A837D915-F1
#
_cell.length_a   1.000
_cell.length_b   1.000
_cell.length_c   1.000
_cell.angle_alpha   90.00
_cell.angle_beta   90.00
_cell.angle_gamma   90.00
#
_symmetry.space_group_name_H-M   'P 1'
#
loop_
_entity.id
_entity.type
_entity.pdbx_description
1 polymer ?
#
loop_
_entity_poly.entity_id
_entity_poly.type
_entity_poly.pdbx_seq_one_letter_code
_entity_poly.pdbx_strand_id
1 'polypeptide(L)'
;MRTRACVVLAAALFTLTGCSGEAGPTPKGTPDPGPAALARKVTVLRADDCHTAPTEVRPADCEKYVTQVENIPGNAHKYATGHPRLAEAADTLSSTLRAYRHNNCAGSGDADVCTSALTDMASALTDLHTELSALPDVTAQSG
;
A
#
# COMPACT_ATOMS: atom_id res chain seq x y z
N MET A 1 44.98 -16.64 40.47
CA MET A 1 44.26 -17.90 40.75
C MET A 1 43.45 -17.73 42.01
N ARG A 2 42.12 -17.79 41.92
CA ARG A 2 41.20 -18.00 43.05
C ARG A 2 39.83 -18.40 42.48
N THR A 3 39.71 -19.68 42.19
CA THR A 3 38.44 -20.40 42.08
C THR A 3 38.03 -20.86 43.48
N ARG A 4 36.73 -20.74 43.79
CA ARG A 4 35.89 -21.50 44.75
C ARG A 4 34.62 -20.68 45.00
N ALA A 5 33.40 -21.20 45.09
CA ALA A 5 32.78 -22.48 44.77
C ALA A 5 31.26 -22.27 44.96
N CYS A 6 30.48 -23.14 44.32
CA CYS A 6 29.02 -23.34 44.29
C CYS A 6 28.16 -22.90 45.49
N VAL A 7 26.94 -22.41 45.20
CA VAL A 7 25.69 -22.86 45.85
C VAL A 7 24.52 -22.78 44.84
N VAL A 8 23.80 -23.88 44.70
CA VAL A 8 22.56 -24.10 43.91
C VAL A 8 21.36 -24.04 44.87
N LEU A 9 20.14 -23.86 44.30
CA LEU A 9 18.79 -23.94 44.89
C LEU A 9 18.25 -22.63 45.49
N ALA A 10 16.97 -22.27 45.39
CA ALA A 10 15.82 -22.72 44.61
C ALA A 10 14.71 -21.70 44.94
N ALA A 11 14.01 -21.17 43.95
CA ALA A 11 12.76 -20.44 44.19
C ALA A 11 11.76 -20.85 43.10
N ALA A 12 11.00 -21.89 43.41
CA ALA A 12 9.77 -22.23 42.73
C ALA A 12 8.72 -21.14 42.98
N LEU A 13 7.74 -21.08 42.07
CA LEU A 13 6.51 -20.27 42.07
C LEU A 13 6.55 -19.06 41.13
N PHE A 14 6.44 -19.32 39.82
CA PHE A 14 5.60 -18.47 38.97
C PHE A 14 4.39 -19.28 38.54
N THR A 15 3.27 -18.93 39.14
CA THR A 15 1.93 -19.38 38.83
C THR A 15 1.63 -19.11 37.36
N LEU A 16 1.34 -20.17 36.61
CA LEU A 16 0.68 -20.10 35.30
C LEU A 16 -0.75 -19.59 35.51
N THR A 17 -0.93 -18.27 35.66
CA THR A 17 -2.23 -17.66 35.46
C THR A 17 -2.48 -17.65 33.96
N GLY A 18 -3.45 -18.45 33.53
CA GLY A 18 -3.76 -18.68 32.14
C GLY A 18 -3.86 -17.39 31.33
N CYS A 19 -3.34 -17.44 30.10
CA CYS A 19 -3.73 -16.53 29.04
C CYS A 19 -5.25 -16.70 28.85
N SER A 20 -6.01 -15.91 29.60
CA SER A 20 -7.44 -15.77 29.43
C SER A 20 -7.64 -15.39 27.97
N GLY A 21 -8.38 -16.21 27.23
CA GLY A 21 -8.84 -15.95 25.87
C GLY A 21 -9.88 -14.84 25.86
N GLU A 22 -9.57 -13.72 26.50
CA GLU A 22 -10.32 -12.48 26.39
C GLU A 22 -10.03 -11.96 24.98
N ALA A 23 -10.92 -12.33 24.05
CA ALA A 23 -11.06 -11.58 22.81
C ALA A 23 -11.38 -10.14 23.23
N GLY A 24 -10.34 -9.31 23.32
CA GLY A 24 -10.47 -7.89 23.59
C GLY A 24 -11.46 -7.26 22.61
N PRO A 25 -12.06 -6.12 22.97
CA PRO A 25 -13.11 -5.50 22.17
C PRO A 25 -12.65 -5.41 20.72
N THR A 26 -13.42 -6.04 19.81
CA THR A 26 -13.17 -5.98 18.38
C THR A 26 -12.97 -4.52 18.01
N PRO A 27 -11.80 -4.14 17.44
CA PRO A 27 -11.55 -2.77 17.06
C PRO A 27 -12.70 -2.31 16.17
N LYS A 28 -13.44 -1.29 16.61
CA LYS A 28 -14.43 -0.65 15.75
C LYS A 28 -13.66 -0.09 14.55
N GLY A 29 -14.04 -0.51 13.35
CA GLY A 29 -13.37 -0.08 12.12
C GLY A 29 -13.26 1.44 12.08
N THR A 30 -12.09 1.94 11.69
CA THR A 30 -11.88 3.36 11.45
C THR A 30 -12.87 3.83 10.38
N PRO A 31 -13.55 4.99 10.56
CA PRO A 31 -14.43 5.52 9.54
C PRO A 31 -13.72 5.64 8.19
N ASP A 32 -14.45 5.37 7.10
CA ASP A 32 -13.94 5.56 5.74
C ASP A 32 -13.60 7.05 5.55
N PRO A 33 -12.34 7.40 5.21
CA PRO A 33 -11.92 8.79 5.08
C PRO A 33 -12.46 9.47 3.80
N GLY A 34 -13.13 8.73 2.92
CA GLY A 34 -13.82 9.23 1.73
C GLY A 34 -12.92 9.46 0.50
N PRO A 35 -13.54 9.74 -0.67
CA PRO A 35 -12.83 9.86 -1.95
C PRO A 35 -11.82 11.01 -1.99
N ALA A 36 -12.05 12.11 -1.26
CA ALA A 36 -11.12 13.24 -1.24
C ALA A 36 -9.83 12.95 -0.48
N ALA A 37 -9.89 12.12 0.57
CA ALA A 37 -8.69 11.63 1.24
C ALA A 37 -7.88 10.71 0.33
N LEU A 38 -8.55 9.86 -0.46
CA LEU A 38 -7.90 9.04 -1.47
C LEU A 38 -7.24 9.90 -2.55
N ALA A 39 -7.93 10.93 -3.05
CA ALA A 39 -7.38 11.86 -4.05
C ALA A 39 -6.08 12.51 -3.54
N ARG A 40 -6.07 13.04 -2.31
CA ARG A 40 -4.84 13.61 -1.69
C ARG A 40 -3.72 12.58 -1.56
N LYS A 41 -4.03 11.35 -1.15
CA LYS A 41 -3.03 10.27 -1.09
C LYS A 41 -2.42 10.04 -2.47
N VAL A 42 -3.24 9.97 -3.51
CA VAL A 42 -2.77 9.79 -4.89
C VAL A 42 -1.91 10.99 -5.32
N THR A 43 -2.32 12.23 -5.03
CA THR A 43 -1.52 13.44 -5.32
C THR A 43 -0.11 13.34 -4.74
N VAL A 44 0.03 12.91 -3.48
CA VAL A 44 1.34 12.76 -2.83
C VAL A 44 2.17 11.67 -3.49
N LEU A 45 1.57 10.53 -3.82
CA LEU A 45 2.29 9.42 -4.45
C LEU A 45 2.72 9.73 -5.89
N ARG A 46 2.01 10.62 -6.58
CA ARG A 46 2.40 11.10 -7.91
C ARG A 46 3.64 12.00 -7.90
N ALA A 47 4.12 12.44 -6.74
CA ALA A 47 5.37 13.18 -6.61
C ALA A 47 6.59 12.27 -6.41
N ASP A 48 6.41 10.95 -6.36
CA ASP A 48 7.50 9.98 -6.23
C ASP A 48 8.26 9.84 -7.56
N ASP A 49 9.59 9.67 -7.51
CA ASP A 49 10.43 9.53 -8.71
C ASP A 49 10.01 8.33 -9.57
N CYS A 50 9.51 7.26 -8.94
CA CYS A 50 8.97 6.08 -9.62
C CYS A 50 7.66 6.35 -10.37
N HIS A 51 7.00 7.48 -10.11
CA HIS A 51 5.89 7.99 -10.89
C HIS A 51 6.33 9.01 -11.94
N THR A 52 7.18 9.98 -11.57
CA THR A 52 7.52 11.11 -12.43
C THR A 52 8.57 10.78 -13.50
N ALA A 53 9.45 9.82 -13.22
CA ALA A 53 10.54 9.41 -14.10
C ALA A 53 10.76 7.88 -14.07
N PRO A 54 9.73 7.07 -14.40
CA PRO A 54 9.78 5.60 -14.26
C PRO A 54 10.86 4.93 -15.13
N THR A 55 11.37 5.63 -16.16
CA THR A 55 12.45 5.17 -17.04
C THR A 55 13.85 5.53 -16.55
N GLU A 56 13.96 6.41 -15.55
CA GLU A 56 15.24 6.89 -15.01
C GLU A 56 15.62 6.21 -13.70
N VAL A 57 14.67 5.52 -13.06
CA VAL A 57 14.85 4.77 -11.82
C VAL A 57 14.95 3.28 -12.09
N ARG A 58 15.78 2.58 -11.33
CA ARG A 58 15.83 1.12 -11.37
C ARG A 58 14.52 0.55 -10.83
N PRO A 59 13.85 -0.38 -11.54
CA PRO A 59 12.56 -0.88 -11.08
C PRO A 59 12.57 -1.47 -9.67
N ALA A 60 13.63 -2.19 -9.29
CA ALA A 60 13.77 -2.76 -7.95
C ALA A 60 13.72 -1.71 -6.83
N ASP A 61 14.22 -0.49 -7.09
CA ASP A 61 14.28 0.58 -6.10
C ASP A 61 12.89 1.21 -5.89
N CYS A 62 11.90 0.89 -6.74
CA CYS A 62 10.51 1.35 -6.69
C CYS A 62 9.56 0.48 -5.86
N GLU A 63 10.05 -0.60 -5.23
CA GLU A 63 9.19 -1.51 -4.45
C GLU A 63 8.34 -0.77 -3.39
N LYS A 64 8.95 0.19 -2.68
CA LYS A 64 8.25 1.00 -1.67
C LYS A 64 7.10 1.83 -2.28
N TYR A 65 7.32 2.43 -3.44
CA TYR A 65 6.27 3.17 -4.16
C TYR A 65 5.12 2.22 -4.53
N VAL A 66 5.44 1.07 -5.12
CA VAL A 66 4.47 0.04 -5.52
C VAL A 66 3.63 -0.43 -4.31
N THR A 67 4.25 -0.70 -3.16
CA THR A 67 3.54 -1.06 -1.92
C THR A 67 2.57 0.03 -1.46
N GLN A 68 2.95 1.31 -1.57
CA GLN A 68 2.07 2.41 -1.17
C GLN A 68 0.85 2.56 -2.10
N VAL A 69 1.05 2.25 -3.39
CA VAL A 69 0.02 2.27 -4.45
C VAL A 69 -0.94 1.07 -4.36
N GLU A 70 -0.52 -0.06 -3.81
CA GLU A 70 -1.26 -1.33 -3.81
C GLU A 70 -2.73 -1.24 -3.35
N ASN A 71 -3.00 -0.43 -2.32
CA ASN A 71 -4.35 -0.30 -1.75
C ASN A 71 -5.25 0.69 -2.51
N ILE A 72 -4.73 1.40 -3.51
CA ILE A 72 -5.48 2.44 -4.22
C ILE A 72 -6.61 1.87 -5.08
N PRO A 73 -6.41 0.84 -5.93
CA PRO A 73 -7.49 0.27 -6.72
C PRO A 73 -8.70 -0.16 -5.88
N GLY A 74 -8.45 -0.90 -4.80
CA GLY A 74 -9.51 -1.39 -3.92
C GLY A 74 -10.29 -0.26 -3.25
N ASN A 75 -9.62 0.84 -2.89
CA ASN A 75 -10.31 2.01 -2.35
C ASN A 75 -11.06 2.80 -3.44
N ALA A 76 -10.51 2.93 -4.64
CA ALA A 76 -11.17 3.59 -5.76
C ALA A 76 -12.47 2.88 -6.17
N HIS A 77 -12.49 1.54 -6.20
CA HIS A 77 -13.72 0.78 -6.47
C HIS A 77 -14.85 1.07 -5.48
N LYS A 78 -14.55 1.36 -4.20
CA LYS A 78 -15.57 1.72 -3.21
C LYS A 78 -16.34 2.98 -3.60
N TYR A 79 -15.69 3.90 -4.31
CA TYR A 79 -16.28 5.17 -4.74
C TYR A 79 -16.72 5.18 -6.20
N ALA A 80 -16.61 4.05 -6.92
CA ALA A 80 -16.88 3.97 -8.35
C ALA A 80 -18.37 3.77 -8.71
N THR A 81 -19.28 3.76 -7.73
CA THR A 81 -20.72 3.65 -7.99
C THR A 81 -21.22 4.86 -8.76
N GLY A 82 -21.73 4.66 -9.98
CA GLY A 82 -22.11 5.74 -10.90
C GLY A 82 -20.94 6.37 -11.66
N HIS A 83 -19.71 5.88 -11.46
CA HIS A 83 -18.48 6.40 -12.07
C HIS A 83 -17.69 5.25 -12.75
N PRO A 84 -18.18 4.72 -13.90
CA PRO A 84 -17.58 3.54 -14.54
C PRO A 84 -16.12 3.74 -14.97
N ARG A 85 -15.73 4.96 -15.36
CA ARG A 85 -14.34 5.28 -15.70
C ARG A 85 -13.40 5.20 -14.49
N LEU A 86 -13.89 5.49 -13.27
CA LEU A 86 -13.11 5.30 -12.05
C LEU A 86 -12.88 3.80 -11.77
N ALA A 87 -13.90 2.96 -12.01
CA ALA A 87 -13.73 1.52 -11.90
C ALA A 87 -12.71 0.98 -12.92
N GLU A 88 -12.80 1.41 -14.18
CA GLU A 88 -11.86 1.02 -15.24
C GLU A 88 -10.42 1.46 -14.94
N ALA A 89 -10.23 2.69 -14.47
CA ALA A 89 -8.91 3.18 -14.05
C ALA A 89 -8.35 2.39 -12.85
N ALA A 90 -9.22 2.00 -11.90
CA ALA A 90 -8.85 1.14 -10.78
C ALA A 90 -8.44 -0.26 -11.24
N ASP A 91 -9.20 -0.87 -12.15
CA ASP A 91 -8.88 -2.18 -12.74
C ASP A 91 -7.55 -2.15 -13.50
N THR A 92 -7.31 -1.08 -14.26
CA THR A 92 -6.06 -0.86 -15.00
C THR A 92 -4.88 -0.75 -14.05
N LEU A 93 -4.97 0.09 -13.01
CA LEU A 93 -3.91 0.21 -12.00
C LEU A 93 -3.67 -1.11 -11.25
N SER A 94 -4.74 -1.85 -10.94
CA SER A 94 -4.65 -3.19 -10.35
C SER A 94 -3.89 -4.17 -11.25
N SER A 95 -4.09 -4.06 -12.57
CA SER A 95 -3.40 -4.88 -13.57
C SER A 95 -1.90 -4.58 -13.64
N THR A 96 -1.51 -3.31 -13.67
CA THR A 96 -0.09 -2.92 -13.75
C THR A 96 0.68 -3.30 -12.47
N LEU A 97 0.05 -3.19 -11.30
CA LEU A 97 0.58 -3.72 -10.04
C LEU A 97 0.79 -5.24 -10.07
N ARG A 98 -0.14 -5.98 -10.69
CA ARG A 98 0.04 -7.43 -10.89
C ARG A 98 1.17 -7.72 -11.87
N ALA A 99 1.28 -6.98 -12.96
CA ALA A 99 2.36 -7.14 -13.95
C ALA A 99 3.73 -6.91 -13.31
N TYR A 100 3.90 -5.84 -12.53
CA TYR A 100 5.16 -5.56 -11.80
C TYR A 100 5.58 -6.74 -10.91
N ARG A 101 4.63 -7.29 -10.14
CA ARG A 101 4.90 -8.42 -9.23
C ARG A 101 5.13 -9.73 -9.96
N HIS A 102 4.32 -10.01 -10.98
CA HIS A 102 4.43 -11.22 -11.79
C HIS A 102 5.79 -11.33 -12.46
N ASN A 103 6.34 -10.20 -12.92
CA ASN A 103 7.66 -10.12 -13.55
C ASN A 103 8.82 -10.02 -12.53
N ASN A 104 8.57 -10.17 -11.22
CA ASN A 104 9.59 -10.07 -10.16
C ASN A 104 10.39 -8.76 -10.21
N CYS A 105 9.72 -7.63 -10.49
CA CYS A 105 10.40 -6.35 -10.72
C CYS A 105 11.04 -5.73 -9.48
N ALA A 106 10.65 -6.16 -8.28
CA ALA A 106 11.35 -5.83 -7.03
C ALA A 106 12.70 -6.58 -6.88
N GLY A 107 12.94 -7.62 -7.68
CA GLY A 107 14.11 -8.47 -7.60
C GLY A 107 14.87 -8.50 -8.92
N SER A 108 14.82 -9.66 -9.58
CA SER A 108 15.64 -9.98 -10.76
C SER A 108 14.84 -10.01 -12.07
N GLY A 109 13.73 -9.28 -12.13
CA GLY A 109 12.92 -9.17 -13.33
C GLY A 109 13.68 -8.59 -14.52
N ASP A 110 13.14 -8.82 -15.71
CA ASP A 110 13.66 -8.20 -16.93
C ASP A 110 13.49 -6.67 -16.86
N ALA A 111 14.59 -5.94 -17.11
CA ALA A 111 14.63 -4.49 -16.88
C ALA A 111 13.65 -3.73 -17.79
N ASP A 112 13.51 -4.14 -19.05
CA ASP A 112 12.64 -3.45 -20.01
C ASP A 112 11.18 -3.72 -19.70
N VAL A 113 10.83 -4.98 -19.39
CA VAL A 113 9.47 -5.35 -18.96
C VAL A 113 9.08 -4.62 -17.68
N CYS A 114 9.99 -4.52 -16.72
CA CYS A 114 9.73 -3.85 -15.45
C CYS A 114 9.63 -2.33 -15.58
N THR A 115 10.44 -1.72 -16.44
CA THR A 115 10.34 -0.30 -16.76
C THR A 115 9.01 0.03 -17.46
N SER A 116 8.56 -0.83 -18.38
CA SER A 116 7.24 -0.71 -19.00
C SER A 116 6.12 -0.81 -17.95
N ALA A 117 6.19 -1.80 -17.05
CA ALA A 117 5.19 -1.97 -16.00
C ALA A 117 5.10 -0.75 -15.06
N LEU A 118 6.22 -0.11 -14.73
CA LEU A 118 6.24 1.13 -13.95
C LEU A 118 5.65 2.32 -14.72
N THR A 119 5.96 2.43 -16.01
CA THR A 119 5.41 3.48 -16.89
C THR A 119 3.89 3.35 -17.02
N ASP A 120 3.40 2.13 -17.21
CA ASP A 120 1.96 1.84 -17.26
C ASP A 120 1.28 2.12 -15.91
N MET A 121 1.96 1.79 -14.80
CA MET A 121 1.46 2.10 -13.45
C MET A 121 1.37 3.60 -13.19
N ALA A 122 2.38 4.38 -13.62
CA ALA A 122 2.37 5.83 -13.50
C ALA A 122 1.22 6.45 -14.32
N SER A 123 0.99 5.96 -15.54
CA SER A 123 -0.12 6.39 -16.39
C SER A 123 -1.47 6.05 -15.75
N ALA A 124 -1.67 4.80 -15.32
CA ALA A 124 -2.90 4.35 -14.67
C ALA A 124 -3.20 5.10 -13.37
N LEU A 125 -2.17 5.45 -12.59
CA LEU A 125 -2.35 6.26 -11.36
C LEU A 125 -2.76 7.71 -11.68
N THR A 126 -2.28 8.27 -12.80
CA THR A 126 -2.69 9.59 -13.28
C THR A 126 -4.15 9.59 -13.77
N ASP A 127 -4.57 8.57 -14.51
CA ASP A 127 -5.95 8.43 -14.97
C ASP A 127 -6.91 8.27 -13.79
N LEU A 128 -6.55 7.41 -12.83
CA LEU A 128 -7.33 7.23 -11.60
C LEU A 128 -7.43 8.53 -10.80
N HIS A 129 -6.35 9.30 -10.68
CA HIS A 129 -6.39 10.62 -10.03
C HIS A 129 -7.36 11.57 -10.74
N THR A 130 -7.37 11.56 -12.07
CA THR A 130 -8.25 12.40 -12.88
C THR A 130 -9.72 12.08 -12.62
N GLU A 131 -10.08 10.79 -12.64
CA GLU A 131 -11.46 10.37 -12.36
C GLU A 131 -11.87 10.59 -10.90
N LEU A 132 -10.96 10.38 -9.93
CA LEU A 132 -11.21 10.74 -8.53
C LEU A 132 -11.45 12.23 -8.34
N SER A 133 -10.67 13.07 -9.02
CA SER A 133 -10.78 14.53 -8.92
C SER A 133 -12.08 15.07 -9.51
N ALA A 134 -12.71 14.31 -10.41
CA ALA A 134 -14.00 14.66 -11.00
C ALA A 134 -15.20 14.29 -10.10
N LEU A 135 -14.98 13.61 -8.97
CA LEU A 135 -16.07 13.25 -8.06
C LEU A 135 -16.63 14.50 -7.36
N PRO A 136 -17.97 14.58 -7.14
CA PRO A 136 -18.60 15.72 -6.48
C PRO A 136 -18.01 16.05 -5.11
N ASP A 137 -17.79 15.03 -4.28
CA ASP A 137 -17.24 15.20 -2.92
C ASP A 137 -15.79 15.72 -2.91
N VAL A 138 -15.04 15.50 -4.00
CA VAL A 138 -13.65 15.95 -4.14
C VAL A 138 -13.62 17.38 -4.67
N THR A 139 -14.44 17.67 -5.69
CA THR A 139 -14.56 19.03 -6.25
C THR A 139 -15.07 20.03 -5.22
N ALA A 140 -16.06 19.65 -4.40
CA ALA A 140 -16.63 20.51 -3.35
C ALA A 140 -15.65 20.90 -2.24
N GLN A 141 -14.56 20.15 -2.05
CA GLN A 141 -13.52 20.45 -1.07
C GLN A 141 -12.34 21.25 -1.64
N SER A 142 -12.33 21.48 -2.96
CA SER A 142 -11.25 22.14 -3.68
C SER A 142 -11.57 23.58 -4.08
N GLY A 143 -12.82 24.03 -3.89
CA GLY A 143 -13.28 25.41 -4.11
C GLY A 143 -13.48 26.17 -2.81
#